data_AF-A0A2V9UX59-F1
#
_entry.id   AF-A0A2V9UX59-F1
#
_cell.length_a   1.000
_cell.length_b   1.000
_cell.length_c   1.000
_cell.angle_alpha   90.00
_cell.angle_beta   90.00
_cell.angle_gamma   90.00
#
_symmetry.space_group_name_H-M   'P 1'
#
loop_
_entity.id
_entity.type
_entity.pdbx_description
1 polymer ?
#
loop_
_entity_poly.entity_id
_entity_poly.type
_entity_poly.pdbx_seq_one_letter_code
_entity_poly.pdbx_strand_id
1 'polypeptide(L)'
;NLRIPSDNNRTGEYNFSPEGTSNGGLGGLDLATFLLGDVTSFARYVTNPGLPGAANAAERQKRWFFYGQDTFRVTSKLTINYGLRWEIYFPETVNAKGNGGFANIVDNGGTGGIRVGGIGKYNLAGNVANTYKAFAPRLGVAYQVTPKTVVRLGYGRSYDIGVFGSNFGHTVTQNLPVLLKQNYDASNVTAGASGNLIPLFSLDAGPNSIPLVDPATAFPAVPADGFIPLTSQLSGTHIRPTKQVLPTVDAWNATVQRQVTNTMSLEVSYVGSKGTHGFAGNGPNYDINPVAAGPGTSVIVADTANPGKNKFGGFSATTPSNARRPLFPRIPFDLGNYYGNDAASTYNAFEVKLDKRFSRGLQFLTHYTFSHANNYTDQYYAISHPIAWGPVDFNRNQVWVLNTVYELPFGKGKSYFSGVGRAKDLVIGGWQVSNTTNWSSGLPWTPSISECGAFFDGSGPCRPNKAKGSMKFGVGPLDPVNHTRTFFTRAPALARTLCRLAAPSATLARMSTTGRAGSTLTCPSRRHSLSRSEFGRDSSWTLLTCSITLYSLSAPTMGRTVAWIAKGETTARSRDWKAARACANSSSHCASSSKP
;
A
#
# COMPACT_ATOMS: atom_id res chain seq x y z
N ASN A 1 5.45 -11.71 -25.91
CA ASN A 1 5.11 -10.28 -25.95
C ASN A 1 6.26 -9.47 -25.34
N LEU A 2 7.29 -9.11 -26.14
CA LEU A 2 8.38 -8.26 -25.66
C LEU A 2 7.92 -6.80 -25.52
N ARG A 3 7.25 -6.52 -24.40
CA ARG A 3 7.16 -5.17 -23.87
C ARG A 3 8.49 -4.89 -23.17
N ILE A 4 9.41 -4.22 -23.87
CA ILE A 4 10.54 -3.57 -23.21
C ILE A 4 9.95 -2.55 -22.22
N PRO A 5 10.40 -2.49 -20.94
CA PRO A 5 9.85 -1.57 -19.95
C PRO A 5 9.79 -0.12 -20.46
N SER A 6 8.67 0.51 -20.18
CA SER A 6 8.41 1.94 -20.37
C SER A 6 8.83 2.77 -19.17
N ASP A 7 9.10 2.09 -18.05
CA ASP A 7 8.99 2.64 -16.70
C ASP A 7 10.35 3.06 -16.12
N ASN A 8 11.43 2.80 -16.88
CA ASN A 8 12.74 3.44 -16.78
C ASN A 8 13.24 3.73 -18.20
N ASN A 9 13.92 4.86 -18.42
CA ASN A 9 14.50 5.22 -19.73
C ASN A 9 15.59 4.23 -20.19
N ARG A 10 15.65 3.93 -21.50
CA ARG A 10 16.63 2.99 -22.10
C ARG A 10 18.05 3.54 -22.18
N THR A 11 18.21 4.86 -22.35
CA THR A 11 19.52 5.51 -22.21
C THR A 11 20.02 5.43 -20.77
N GLY A 12 19.08 5.28 -19.83
CA GLY A 12 19.27 5.24 -18.40
C GLY A 12 18.79 6.49 -17.69
N GLU A 13 18.59 6.32 -16.40
CA GLU A 13 18.19 7.33 -15.43
C GLU A 13 19.33 7.52 -14.44
N TYR A 14 19.79 8.76 -14.33
CA TYR A 14 20.96 9.17 -13.58
C TYR A 14 20.50 9.97 -12.37
N ASN A 15 20.81 9.51 -11.16
CA ASN A 15 20.48 10.22 -9.93
C ASN A 15 21.74 10.89 -9.36
N PHE A 16 21.54 12.09 -8.83
CA PHE A 16 22.57 12.91 -8.19
C PHE A 16 22.07 13.20 -6.78
N SER A 17 22.70 12.63 -5.77
CA SER A 17 22.25 12.78 -4.39
C SER A 17 23.06 13.84 -3.65
N PRO A 18 22.47 14.55 -2.67
CA PRO A 18 23.14 15.63 -1.96
C PRO A 18 24.32 15.13 -1.12
N GLU A 19 24.35 13.85 -0.75
CA GLU A 19 25.44 13.23 0.01
C GLU A 19 26.80 13.40 -0.67
N GLY A 20 26.88 13.34 -2.00
CA GLY A 20 28.12 13.54 -2.77
C GLY A 20 28.77 14.92 -2.58
N THR A 21 28.02 15.93 -2.12
CA THR A 21 28.54 17.26 -1.76
C THR A 21 28.32 17.60 -0.27
N SER A 22 28.01 16.59 0.55
CA SER A 22 27.79 16.73 1.99
C SER A 22 29.09 16.65 2.80
N ASN A 23 29.10 17.25 3.99
CA ASN A 23 30.14 17.01 4.99
C ASN A 23 29.73 15.78 5.83
N GLY A 24 29.94 14.57 5.29
CA GLY A 24 29.63 13.32 5.99
C GLY A 24 28.14 13.11 6.27
N GLY A 25 27.28 13.42 5.29
CA GLY A 25 25.82 13.36 5.41
C GLY A 25 25.18 14.61 6.03
N LEU A 26 25.97 15.65 6.33
CA LEU A 26 25.47 16.95 6.84
C LEU A 26 25.66 18.04 5.77
N GLY A 27 24.56 18.65 5.35
CA GLY A 27 24.54 19.56 4.20
C GLY A 27 24.65 18.83 2.86
N GLY A 28 24.98 19.57 1.79
CA GLY A 28 25.05 19.05 0.42
C GLY A 28 23.89 19.49 -0.47
N LEU A 29 24.10 19.44 -1.79
CA LEU A 29 23.15 19.84 -2.83
C LEU A 29 23.23 18.86 -4.01
N ASP A 30 22.08 18.26 -4.35
CA ASP A 30 21.88 17.44 -5.54
C ASP A 30 22.30 18.16 -6.83
N LEU A 31 21.96 19.45 -6.96
CA LEU A 31 22.38 20.31 -8.07
C LEU A 31 23.90 20.50 -8.14
N ALA A 32 24.61 20.52 -7.01
CA ALA A 32 26.06 20.62 -7.01
C ALA A 32 26.71 19.30 -7.45
N THR A 33 26.20 18.16 -6.95
CA THR A 33 26.59 16.82 -7.41
C THR A 33 26.34 16.65 -8.92
N PHE A 34 25.23 17.18 -9.44
CA PHE A 34 24.95 17.22 -10.89
C PHE A 34 25.93 18.10 -11.68
N LEU A 35 26.29 19.27 -11.17
CA LEU A 35 27.23 20.19 -11.83
C LEU A 35 28.69 19.68 -11.84
N LEU A 36 29.05 18.79 -10.89
CA LEU A 36 30.29 18.01 -10.94
C LEU A 36 30.22 16.86 -11.97
N GLY A 37 29.02 16.45 -12.37
CA GLY A 37 28.77 15.30 -13.24
C GLY A 37 28.77 13.95 -12.52
N ASP A 38 28.78 13.95 -11.18
CA ASP A 38 28.96 12.74 -10.36
C ASP A 38 27.67 11.92 -10.25
N VAL A 39 27.49 10.92 -11.11
CA VAL A 39 26.30 10.05 -11.08
C VAL A 39 26.37 9.15 -9.85
N THR A 40 25.49 9.38 -8.88
CA THR A 40 25.48 8.62 -7.62
C THR A 40 24.78 7.25 -7.73
N SER A 41 23.73 7.15 -8.55
CA SER A 41 23.11 5.87 -8.89
C SER A 41 22.49 5.89 -10.28
N PHE A 42 22.34 4.70 -10.87
CA PHE A 42 21.99 4.50 -12.27
C PHE A 42 21.01 3.34 -12.44
N ALA A 43 19.90 3.59 -13.17
CA ALA A 43 18.92 2.58 -13.52
C ALA A 43 18.65 2.55 -15.04
N ARG A 44 18.67 1.36 -15.66
CA ARG A 44 18.17 1.13 -17.03
C ARG A 44 17.75 -0.32 -17.27
N TYR A 45 17.03 -0.54 -18.36
CA TYR A 45 16.84 -1.88 -18.93
C TYR A 45 17.60 -1.99 -20.25
N VAL A 46 18.48 -3.00 -20.35
CA VAL A 46 19.34 -3.24 -21.51
C VAL A 46 18.85 -4.49 -22.23
N THR A 47 18.70 -4.43 -23.56
CA THR A 47 18.53 -5.62 -24.41
C THR A 47 19.91 -6.12 -24.84
N ASN A 48 20.16 -7.42 -24.77
CA ASN A 48 21.47 -8.01 -25.03
C ASN A 48 21.96 -7.72 -26.47
N PRO A 49 23.07 -6.99 -26.66
CA PRO A 49 23.60 -6.70 -28.00
C PRO A 49 24.26 -7.92 -28.66
N GLY A 50 24.75 -8.88 -27.87
CA GLY A 50 25.44 -10.09 -28.32
C GLY A 50 24.50 -11.27 -28.65
N LEU A 51 23.19 -11.11 -28.51
CA LEU A 51 22.19 -12.15 -28.82
C LEU A 51 21.40 -11.80 -30.10
N PRO A 52 21.70 -12.43 -31.25
CA PRO A 52 20.96 -12.21 -32.49
C PRO A 52 19.46 -12.48 -32.31
N GLY A 53 18.65 -11.43 -32.49
CA GLY A 53 17.21 -11.51 -32.33
C GLY A 53 16.67 -11.21 -30.93
N ALA A 54 17.47 -10.75 -29.96
CA ALA A 54 16.99 -10.32 -28.65
C ALA A 54 15.88 -9.24 -28.73
N ALA A 55 16.04 -8.25 -29.62
CA ALA A 55 15.02 -7.24 -29.92
C ALA A 55 13.73 -7.81 -30.58
N ASN A 56 13.78 -9.04 -31.06
CA ASN A 56 12.66 -9.79 -31.66
C ASN A 56 12.19 -10.96 -30.78
N ALA A 57 12.64 -11.04 -29.52
CA ALA A 57 12.16 -12.04 -28.58
C ALA A 57 10.65 -11.90 -28.33
N ALA A 58 9.95 -13.00 -28.09
CA ALA A 58 8.53 -12.95 -27.73
C ALA A 58 8.05 -14.26 -27.11
N GLU A 59 7.37 -14.19 -25.96
CA GLU A 59 6.52 -15.29 -25.50
C GLU A 59 5.23 -15.40 -26.34
N ARG A 60 4.76 -16.65 -26.50
CA ARG A 60 3.45 -17.07 -26.99
C ARG A 60 2.83 -18.02 -25.97
N GLN A 61 1.50 -18.01 -25.82
CA GLN A 61 0.81 -18.98 -24.98
C GLN A 61 -0.38 -19.59 -25.73
N LYS A 62 -0.39 -20.91 -25.86
CA LYS A 62 -1.54 -21.66 -26.38
C LYS A 62 -2.59 -21.78 -25.28
N ARG A 63 -3.86 -21.63 -25.64
CA ARG A 63 -5.00 -21.76 -24.72
C ARG A 63 -6.10 -22.57 -25.40
N TRP A 64 -6.69 -23.52 -24.68
CA TRP A 64 -7.85 -24.28 -25.12
C TRP A 64 -8.98 -24.14 -24.10
N PHE A 65 -10.21 -24.04 -24.59
CA PHE A 65 -11.41 -23.81 -23.78
C PHE A 65 -12.54 -24.69 -24.30
N PHE A 66 -12.97 -25.65 -23.50
CA PHE A 66 -14.11 -26.51 -23.79
C PHE A 66 -15.24 -26.15 -22.83
N TYR A 67 -16.49 -26.15 -23.28
CA TYR A 67 -17.62 -25.85 -22.41
C TYR A 67 -18.88 -26.62 -22.80
N GLY A 68 -19.67 -26.99 -21.80
CA GLY A 68 -21.04 -27.45 -21.94
C GLY A 68 -21.91 -26.76 -20.90
N GLN A 69 -23.11 -26.34 -21.28
CA GLN A 69 -24.08 -25.71 -20.38
C GLN A 69 -25.52 -26.01 -20.83
N ASP A 70 -26.43 -26.13 -19.87
CA ASP A 70 -27.86 -26.35 -20.11
C ASP A 70 -28.73 -25.50 -19.15
N THR A 71 -30.01 -25.35 -19.49
CA THR A 71 -31.03 -24.61 -18.74
C THR A 71 -32.29 -25.47 -18.56
N PHE A 72 -32.25 -26.39 -17.61
CA PHE A 72 -33.34 -27.31 -17.35
C PHE A 72 -34.47 -26.66 -16.55
N ARG A 73 -35.66 -26.56 -17.16
CA ARG A 73 -36.90 -26.13 -16.50
C ARG A 73 -37.59 -27.32 -15.84
N VAL A 74 -37.10 -27.69 -14.65
CA VAL A 74 -37.62 -28.81 -13.83
C VAL A 74 -39.15 -28.70 -13.64
N THR A 75 -39.66 -27.49 -13.42
CA THR A 75 -41.10 -27.18 -13.39
C THR A 75 -41.35 -25.77 -13.93
N SER A 76 -42.61 -25.37 -14.07
CA SER A 76 -42.99 -23.97 -14.34
C SER A 76 -42.50 -22.96 -13.29
N LYS A 77 -42.11 -23.42 -12.09
CA LYS A 77 -41.58 -22.58 -11.00
C LYS A 77 -40.08 -22.73 -10.76
N LEU A 78 -39.43 -23.79 -11.26
CA LEU A 78 -38.04 -24.13 -10.95
C LEU A 78 -37.22 -24.27 -12.23
N THR A 79 -36.22 -23.41 -12.39
CA THR A 79 -35.22 -23.49 -13.47
C THR A 79 -33.84 -23.66 -12.86
N ILE A 80 -33.06 -24.62 -13.39
CA ILE A 80 -31.67 -24.86 -13.02
C ILE A 80 -30.81 -24.66 -14.25
N ASN A 81 -29.90 -23.70 -14.17
CA ASN A 81 -28.82 -23.50 -15.12
C ASN A 81 -27.60 -24.22 -14.58
N TYR A 82 -26.97 -25.08 -15.37
CA TYR A 82 -25.75 -25.77 -14.96
C TYR A 82 -24.80 -25.87 -16.14
N GLY A 83 -23.50 -25.81 -15.85
CA GLY A 83 -22.48 -25.93 -16.88
C GLY A 83 -21.10 -26.13 -16.32
N LEU A 84 -20.22 -26.66 -17.15
CA LEU A 84 -18.82 -26.85 -16.87
C LEU A 84 -18.00 -26.33 -18.05
N ARG A 85 -17.04 -25.47 -17.74
CA ARG A 85 -16.00 -25.04 -18.67
C ARG A 85 -14.66 -25.60 -18.21
N TRP A 86 -13.94 -26.26 -19.11
CA TRP A 86 -12.59 -26.74 -18.88
C TRP A 86 -11.61 -25.83 -19.63
N GLU A 87 -10.69 -25.24 -18.87
CA GLU A 87 -9.70 -24.32 -19.40
C GLU A 87 -8.32 -24.98 -19.35
N ILE A 88 -7.55 -24.83 -20.43
CA ILE A 88 -6.19 -25.35 -20.53
C ILE A 88 -5.31 -24.21 -21.02
N TYR A 89 -4.67 -23.53 -20.06
CA TYR A 89 -3.61 -22.57 -20.31
C TYR A 89 -2.30 -23.34 -20.39
N PHE A 90 -1.72 -23.51 -21.58
CA PHE A 90 -0.40 -24.13 -21.68
C PHE A 90 0.67 -23.19 -21.11
N PRO A 91 1.81 -23.68 -20.60
CA PRO A 91 2.96 -22.85 -20.27
C PRO A 91 3.37 -22.00 -21.48
N GLU A 92 3.84 -20.78 -21.23
CA GLU A 92 4.27 -19.91 -22.33
C GLU A 92 5.61 -20.35 -22.92
N THR A 93 5.74 -20.20 -24.23
CA THR A 93 6.91 -20.58 -25.02
C THR A 93 7.57 -19.35 -25.63
N VAL A 94 8.90 -19.27 -25.58
CA VAL A 94 9.67 -18.28 -26.38
C VAL A 94 9.57 -18.60 -27.88
N ASN A 95 9.66 -17.58 -28.73
CA ASN A 95 9.49 -17.71 -30.18
C ASN A 95 10.67 -18.35 -30.92
N ALA A 96 11.87 -18.36 -30.33
CA ALA A 96 13.06 -19.02 -30.88
C ALA A 96 14.02 -19.46 -29.76
N LYS A 97 15.00 -20.29 -30.11
CA LYS A 97 16.10 -20.69 -29.22
C LYS A 97 16.83 -19.46 -28.69
N GLY A 98 17.01 -19.37 -27.38
CA GLY A 98 17.69 -18.25 -26.71
C GLY A 98 16.78 -17.05 -26.37
N ASN A 99 15.58 -16.94 -26.95
CA ASN A 99 14.71 -15.75 -26.81
C ASN A 99 13.94 -15.66 -25.48
N GLY A 100 14.55 -16.07 -24.37
CA GLY A 100 14.07 -15.80 -23.02
C GLY A 100 14.58 -16.78 -21.96
N GLY A 101 14.43 -16.39 -20.69
CA GLY A 101 14.91 -17.13 -19.53
C GLY A 101 13.85 -17.35 -18.46
N PHE A 102 13.66 -18.62 -18.07
CA PHE A 102 12.73 -19.02 -17.03
C PHE A 102 13.47 -19.14 -15.69
N ALA A 103 13.49 -18.04 -14.93
CA ALA A 103 14.15 -17.98 -13.62
C ALA A 103 13.32 -18.66 -12.52
N ASN A 104 13.97 -19.47 -11.69
CA ASN A 104 13.35 -20.19 -10.58
C ASN A 104 14.36 -20.43 -9.44
N ILE A 105 13.87 -20.65 -8.22
CA ILE A 105 14.69 -20.83 -7.00
C ILE A 105 14.94 -22.29 -6.61
N VAL A 106 14.39 -23.28 -7.34
CA VAL A 106 14.49 -24.71 -6.97
C VAL A 106 15.60 -25.46 -7.70
N ASP A 107 16.07 -24.94 -8.85
CA ASP A 107 17.23 -25.46 -9.55
C ASP A 107 18.54 -25.28 -8.73
N ASN A 108 19.61 -25.95 -9.17
CA ASN A 108 20.97 -25.86 -8.60
C ASN A 108 21.00 -26.03 -7.06
N GLY A 109 20.41 -27.12 -6.56
CA GLY A 109 20.34 -27.43 -5.12
C GLY A 109 19.45 -26.49 -4.29
N GLY A 110 18.62 -25.67 -4.93
CA GLY A 110 17.88 -24.60 -4.26
C GLY A 110 18.70 -23.32 -4.06
N THR A 111 19.74 -23.10 -4.87
CA THR A 111 20.38 -21.78 -5.05
C THR A 111 19.77 -21.01 -6.23
N GLY A 112 19.00 -21.70 -7.07
CA GLY A 112 18.25 -21.11 -8.19
C GLY A 112 19.04 -20.95 -9.48
N GLY A 113 18.32 -20.62 -10.54
CA GLY A 113 18.89 -20.37 -11.86
C GLY A 113 17.86 -20.01 -12.92
N ILE A 114 18.38 -19.60 -14.08
CA ILE A 114 17.63 -19.19 -15.26
C ILE A 114 17.80 -20.26 -16.33
N ARG A 115 16.69 -20.87 -16.73
CA ARG A 115 16.63 -21.87 -17.80
C ARG A 115 16.42 -21.16 -19.14
N VAL A 116 17.40 -21.21 -20.04
CA VAL A 116 17.32 -20.52 -21.33
C VAL A 116 16.50 -21.33 -22.33
N GLY A 117 15.44 -20.72 -22.88
CA GLY A 117 14.46 -21.40 -23.71
C GLY A 117 15.07 -22.03 -24.98
N GLY A 118 14.93 -23.36 -25.13
CA GLY A 118 15.42 -24.11 -26.29
C GLY A 118 16.92 -24.45 -26.28
N ILE A 119 17.67 -24.13 -25.23
CA ILE A 119 19.10 -24.47 -25.12
C ILE A 119 19.28 -25.70 -24.21
N GLY A 120 20.20 -26.60 -24.60
CA GLY A 120 20.52 -27.82 -23.86
C GLY A 120 19.29 -28.68 -23.54
N LYS A 121 19.03 -28.90 -22.24
CA LYS A 121 17.93 -29.75 -21.75
C LYS A 121 16.59 -29.02 -21.60
N TYR A 122 16.51 -27.74 -21.94
CA TYR A 122 15.34 -26.91 -21.72
C TYR A 122 14.57 -26.64 -23.02
N ASN A 123 13.29 -27.01 -23.06
CA ASN A 123 12.42 -26.71 -24.19
C ASN A 123 12.09 -25.20 -24.27
N LEU A 124 11.32 -24.79 -25.30
CA LEU A 124 10.92 -23.38 -25.48
C LEU A 124 10.05 -22.83 -24.33
N ALA A 125 9.52 -23.69 -23.44
CA ALA A 125 8.77 -23.33 -22.24
C ALA A 125 9.59 -23.48 -20.93
N GLY A 126 10.92 -23.57 -21.01
CA GLY A 126 11.81 -23.69 -19.84
C GLY A 126 11.53 -24.93 -18.97
N ASN A 127 10.93 -25.97 -19.55
CA ASN A 127 10.40 -27.13 -18.83
C ASN A 127 9.47 -26.77 -17.65
N VAL A 128 8.66 -25.70 -17.79
CA VAL A 128 7.59 -25.37 -16.83
C VAL A 128 6.45 -26.39 -16.94
N ALA A 129 6.03 -26.96 -15.82
CA ALA A 129 4.96 -27.96 -15.76
C ALA A 129 3.56 -27.32 -15.88
N ASN A 130 2.68 -27.93 -16.68
CA ASN A 130 1.30 -27.49 -16.87
C ASN A 130 0.37 -27.92 -15.71
N THR A 131 -0.80 -27.28 -15.59
CA THR A 131 -1.92 -27.73 -14.76
C THR A 131 -3.19 -27.88 -15.61
N TYR A 132 -3.68 -29.11 -15.74
CA TYR A 132 -4.93 -29.43 -16.45
C TYR A 132 -6.17 -29.36 -15.55
N LYS A 133 -6.02 -28.90 -14.30
CA LYS A 133 -7.09 -28.90 -13.28
C LYS A 133 -7.95 -27.62 -13.26
N ALA A 134 -7.87 -26.78 -14.29
CA ALA A 134 -8.66 -25.55 -14.38
C ALA A 134 -10.10 -25.82 -14.86
N PHE A 135 -10.90 -26.38 -13.95
CA PHE A 135 -12.32 -26.63 -14.13
C PHE A 135 -13.15 -25.49 -13.54
N ALA A 136 -13.88 -24.80 -14.39
CA ALA A 136 -14.76 -23.67 -14.09
C ALA A 136 -16.24 -24.11 -14.13
N PRO A 137 -16.76 -24.78 -13.07
CA PRO A 137 -18.18 -25.07 -12.94
C PRO A 137 -19.00 -23.79 -12.75
N ARG A 138 -20.26 -23.83 -13.20
CA ARG A 138 -21.28 -22.79 -13.02
C ARG A 138 -22.61 -23.46 -12.67
N LEU A 139 -23.27 -22.95 -11.65
CA LEU A 139 -24.59 -23.41 -11.18
C LEU A 139 -25.45 -22.18 -10.86
N GLY A 140 -26.68 -22.16 -11.34
CA GLY A 140 -27.64 -21.10 -11.03
C GLY A 140 -29.05 -21.68 -10.88
N VAL A 141 -29.68 -21.47 -9.73
CA VAL A 141 -31.03 -21.96 -9.44
C VAL A 141 -31.98 -20.77 -9.32
N ALA A 142 -33.11 -20.81 -10.03
CA ALA A 142 -34.19 -19.83 -9.90
C ALA A 142 -35.50 -20.54 -9.52
N TYR A 143 -36.06 -20.17 -8.37
CA TYR A 143 -37.27 -20.79 -7.83
C TYR A 143 -38.34 -19.75 -7.46
N GLN A 144 -39.49 -19.82 -8.14
CA GLN A 144 -40.68 -19.01 -7.88
C GLN A 144 -41.49 -19.61 -6.71
N VAL A 145 -41.13 -19.21 -5.48
CA VAL A 145 -41.82 -19.62 -4.24
C VAL A 145 -43.29 -19.22 -4.26
N THR A 146 -43.60 -18.00 -4.74
CA THR A 146 -44.97 -17.51 -4.95
C THR A 146 -45.02 -16.68 -6.23
N PRO A 147 -46.21 -16.37 -6.80
CA PRO A 147 -46.33 -15.44 -7.93
C PRO A 147 -45.65 -14.07 -7.70
N LYS A 148 -45.43 -13.69 -6.44
CA LYS A 148 -44.80 -12.43 -6.01
C LYS A 148 -43.40 -12.61 -5.39
N THR A 149 -42.87 -13.82 -5.27
CA THR A 149 -41.60 -14.11 -4.58
C THR A 149 -40.75 -15.09 -5.38
N VAL A 150 -39.52 -14.70 -5.71
CA VAL A 150 -38.53 -15.55 -6.38
C VAL A 150 -37.22 -15.57 -5.60
N VAL A 151 -36.67 -16.76 -5.43
CA VAL A 151 -35.33 -16.98 -4.89
C VAL A 151 -34.40 -17.30 -6.05
N ARG A 152 -33.20 -16.72 -6.04
CA ARG A 152 -32.12 -17.02 -6.98
C ARG A 152 -30.86 -17.36 -6.21
N LEU A 153 -30.22 -18.47 -6.58
CA LEU A 153 -28.91 -18.88 -6.08
C LEU A 153 -27.95 -18.95 -7.25
N GLY A 154 -26.69 -18.59 -7.04
CA GLY A 154 -25.64 -18.66 -8.06
C GLY A 154 -24.31 -19.06 -7.46
N TYR A 155 -23.53 -19.85 -8.21
CA TYR A 155 -22.13 -20.13 -7.97
C TYR A 155 -21.40 -20.26 -9.31
N GLY A 156 -20.19 -19.72 -9.39
CA GLY A 156 -19.32 -19.88 -10.55
C GLY A 156 -17.86 -19.69 -10.18
N ARG A 157 -17.01 -20.53 -10.77
CA ARG A 157 -15.56 -20.35 -10.77
C ARG A 157 -15.11 -19.74 -12.09
N SER A 158 -14.09 -18.88 -12.01
CA SER A 158 -13.33 -18.37 -13.15
C SER A 158 -11.83 -18.42 -12.86
N TYR A 159 -11.01 -18.48 -13.90
CA TYR A 159 -9.56 -18.34 -13.81
C TYR A 159 -9.11 -17.04 -14.47
N ASP A 160 -7.97 -16.53 -14.03
CA ASP A 160 -7.27 -15.41 -14.65
C ASP A 160 -5.85 -15.82 -15.10
N ILE A 161 -5.32 -15.08 -16.06
CA ILE A 161 -4.00 -15.29 -16.69
C ILE A 161 -2.87 -14.53 -15.98
N GLY A 162 -3.20 -13.73 -14.98
CA GLY A 162 -2.31 -12.74 -14.40
C GLY A 162 -2.05 -11.56 -15.32
N VAL A 163 -1.60 -10.47 -14.72
CA VAL A 163 -1.04 -9.31 -15.40
C VAL A 163 0.48 -9.28 -15.21
N PHE A 164 1.19 -8.53 -16.08
CA PHE A 164 2.63 -8.26 -15.96
C PHE A 164 3.53 -9.50 -15.76
N GLY A 165 3.11 -10.67 -16.26
CA GLY A 165 3.91 -11.88 -16.18
C GLY A 165 3.75 -12.72 -14.92
N SER A 166 2.58 -12.80 -14.29
CA SER A 166 2.38 -13.85 -13.28
C SER A 166 2.21 -15.26 -13.90
N ASN A 167 1.52 -15.39 -15.03
CA ASN A 167 1.54 -16.63 -15.86
C ASN A 167 1.82 -16.39 -17.35
N PHE A 168 1.74 -15.16 -17.87
CA PHE A 168 1.99 -14.86 -19.29
C PHE A 168 2.58 -13.46 -19.53
N GLY A 169 3.57 -13.40 -20.42
CA GLY A 169 4.29 -12.21 -20.86
C GLY A 169 5.34 -11.72 -19.88
N HIS A 170 6.09 -10.70 -20.28
CA HIS A 170 7.08 -9.98 -19.46
C HIS A 170 8.22 -10.85 -18.93
N THR A 171 8.01 -11.59 -17.84
CA THR A 171 9.01 -12.33 -17.05
C THR A 171 10.08 -13.02 -17.90
N VAL A 172 9.68 -13.79 -18.91
CA VAL A 172 10.57 -14.67 -19.65
C VAL A 172 11.43 -13.87 -20.63
N THR A 173 10.88 -12.84 -21.27
CA THR A 173 11.63 -11.94 -22.17
C THR A 173 12.31 -10.76 -21.47
N GLN A 174 11.99 -10.49 -20.20
CA GLN A 174 12.64 -9.50 -19.34
C GLN A 174 13.75 -10.09 -18.43
N ASN A 175 14.10 -11.37 -18.64
CA ASN A 175 15.22 -12.04 -18.01
C ASN A 175 16.38 -12.25 -19.00
N LEU A 176 17.57 -12.58 -18.46
CA LEU A 176 18.68 -13.10 -19.25
C LEU A 176 18.27 -14.35 -20.05
N PRO A 177 18.80 -14.56 -21.27
CA PRO A 177 19.85 -13.76 -21.91
C PRO A 177 19.31 -12.64 -22.79
N VAL A 178 18.00 -12.36 -22.79
CA VAL A 178 17.38 -11.35 -23.69
C VAL A 178 17.57 -9.94 -23.15
N LEU A 179 17.32 -9.76 -21.85
CA LEU A 179 17.20 -8.44 -21.25
C LEU A 179 17.73 -8.47 -19.81
N LEU A 180 18.45 -7.43 -19.42
CA LEU A 180 19.01 -7.24 -18.08
C LEU A 180 18.46 -5.95 -17.48
N LYS A 181 18.03 -6.00 -16.21
CA LYS A 181 17.86 -4.80 -15.41
C LYS A 181 19.22 -4.41 -14.83
N GLN A 182 19.65 -3.19 -15.09
CA GLN A 182 20.77 -2.56 -14.41
C GLN A 182 20.18 -1.55 -13.41
N ASN A 183 20.56 -1.67 -12.14
CA ASN A 183 20.12 -0.79 -11.06
C ASN A 183 21.23 -0.79 -10.02
N TYR A 184 22.15 0.17 -10.15
CA TYR A 184 23.41 0.17 -9.43
C TYR A 184 23.69 1.52 -8.77
N ASP A 185 24.38 1.49 -7.63
CA ASP A 185 24.95 2.63 -6.93
C ASP A 185 26.43 2.35 -6.56
N ALA A 186 27.09 3.31 -5.92
CA ALA A 186 28.49 3.23 -5.54
C ALA A 186 28.88 1.93 -4.79
N SER A 187 27.97 1.36 -4.00
CA SER A 187 28.21 0.13 -3.22
C SER A 187 28.35 -1.13 -4.09
N ASN A 188 27.88 -1.09 -5.35
CA ASN A 188 28.04 -2.19 -6.31
C ASN A 188 29.41 -2.23 -6.98
N VAL A 189 30.19 -1.15 -6.91
CA VAL A 189 31.51 -1.03 -7.55
C VAL A 189 32.63 -0.97 -6.52
N THR A 190 32.44 -0.22 -5.43
CA THR A 190 33.42 -0.13 -4.34
C THR A 190 32.87 -0.80 -3.09
N ALA A 191 33.41 -1.98 -2.76
CA ALA A 191 33.00 -2.74 -1.59
C ALA A 191 33.21 -1.93 -0.29
N GLY A 192 32.12 -1.67 0.45
CA GLY A 192 32.12 -0.84 1.66
C GLY A 192 31.83 0.65 1.42
N ALA A 193 31.73 1.11 0.18
CA ALA A 193 31.14 2.42 -0.11
C ALA A 193 29.67 2.42 0.34
N SER A 194 29.28 3.46 1.08
CA SER A 194 27.93 3.63 1.60
C SER A 194 27.49 5.10 1.50
N GLY A 195 26.22 5.32 1.19
CA GLY A 195 25.62 6.66 1.15
C GLY A 195 26.13 7.58 0.02
N ASN A 196 26.35 7.05 -1.20
CA ASN A 196 26.56 7.86 -2.41
C ASN A 196 27.73 8.87 -2.40
N LEU A 197 28.68 8.72 -1.46
CA LEU A 197 29.85 9.60 -1.29
C LEU A 197 30.91 9.48 -2.40
N ILE A 198 30.77 8.52 -3.32
CA ILE A 198 31.67 8.28 -4.45
C ILE A 198 30.78 8.19 -5.69
N PRO A 199 31.09 8.87 -6.81
CA PRO A 199 30.38 8.67 -8.06
C PRO A 199 30.48 7.21 -8.51
N LEU A 200 29.39 6.68 -9.07
CA LEU A 200 29.42 5.44 -9.82
C LEU A 200 30.28 5.63 -11.08
N PHE A 201 29.95 6.65 -11.87
CA PHE A 201 30.74 7.18 -12.98
C PHE A 201 30.48 8.69 -13.13
N SER A 202 31.37 9.41 -13.82
CA SER A 202 31.15 10.81 -14.21
C SER A 202 30.39 10.90 -15.54
N LEU A 203 29.58 11.95 -15.71
CA LEU A 203 28.72 12.13 -16.91
C LEU A 203 29.48 12.19 -18.24
N ASP A 204 30.73 12.64 -18.24
CA ASP A 204 31.60 12.72 -19.41
C ASP A 204 32.19 11.35 -19.81
N ALA A 205 32.50 10.49 -18.82
CA ALA A 205 32.91 9.10 -19.05
C ALA A 205 31.71 8.20 -19.41
N GLY A 206 30.53 8.53 -18.89
CA GLY A 206 29.27 7.84 -19.16
C GLY A 206 29.17 6.42 -18.59
N PRO A 207 28.00 5.76 -18.70
CA PRO A 207 27.71 4.51 -18.01
C PRO A 207 28.54 3.32 -18.49
N ASN A 208 29.07 3.34 -19.72
CA ASN A 208 29.84 2.21 -20.26
C ASN A 208 31.31 2.23 -19.82
N SER A 209 31.74 3.19 -18.99
CA SER A 209 33.07 3.21 -18.37
C SER A 209 33.28 2.10 -17.32
N ILE A 210 32.20 1.43 -16.87
CA ILE A 210 32.24 0.38 -15.85
C ILE A 210 31.84 -0.97 -16.46
N PRO A 211 32.64 -2.05 -16.35
CA PRO A 211 32.31 -3.37 -16.91
C PRO A 211 31.02 -4.04 -16.39
N LEU A 212 30.53 -3.65 -15.20
CA LEU A 212 29.24 -4.10 -14.67
C LEU A 212 28.04 -3.43 -15.38
N VAL A 213 28.28 -2.27 -15.99
CA VAL A 213 27.25 -1.40 -16.57
C VAL A 213 27.30 -1.40 -18.10
N ASP A 214 28.47 -1.64 -18.70
CA ASP A 214 28.65 -1.80 -20.15
C ASP A 214 27.82 -3.00 -20.70
N PRO A 215 26.90 -2.79 -21.67
CA PRO A 215 26.17 -3.85 -22.35
C PRO A 215 27.03 -4.91 -23.05
N ALA A 216 28.29 -4.63 -23.36
CA ALA A 216 29.18 -5.62 -23.98
C ALA A 216 29.69 -6.68 -22.98
N THR A 217 29.80 -6.35 -21.69
CA THR A 217 30.35 -7.24 -20.64
C THR A 217 29.34 -7.66 -19.57
N ALA A 218 28.23 -6.93 -19.40
CA ALA A 218 27.24 -7.22 -18.35
C ALA A 218 26.37 -8.46 -18.61
N PHE A 219 26.39 -9.04 -19.82
CA PHE A 219 25.63 -10.24 -20.17
C PHE A 219 26.52 -11.49 -20.10
N PRO A 220 26.24 -12.47 -19.22
CA PRO A 220 26.98 -13.73 -19.20
C PRO A 220 26.69 -14.54 -20.47
N ALA A 221 27.73 -15.19 -21.01
CA ALA A 221 27.58 -16.11 -22.12
C ALA A 221 26.64 -17.28 -21.76
N VAL A 222 25.72 -17.63 -22.67
CA VAL A 222 24.77 -18.74 -22.46
C VAL A 222 25.52 -20.08 -22.54
N PRO A 223 25.56 -20.89 -21.45
CA PRO A 223 26.24 -22.18 -21.49
C PRO A 223 25.49 -23.19 -22.37
N ALA A 224 26.22 -24.19 -22.88
CA ALA A 224 25.68 -25.18 -23.82
C ALA A 224 24.52 -26.03 -23.26
N ASP A 225 24.45 -26.22 -21.94
CA ASP A 225 23.35 -26.93 -21.27
C ASP A 225 22.09 -26.07 -21.05
N GLY A 226 22.17 -24.77 -21.32
CA GLY A 226 21.09 -23.79 -21.22
C GLY A 226 20.84 -23.26 -19.80
N PHE A 227 21.77 -23.43 -18.86
CA PHE A 227 21.62 -22.99 -17.49
C PHE A 227 22.50 -21.78 -17.14
N ILE A 228 21.89 -20.70 -16.63
CA ILE A 228 22.61 -19.55 -16.05
C ILE A 228 22.30 -19.52 -14.54
N PRO A 229 23.29 -19.67 -13.63
CA PRO A 229 23.08 -19.55 -12.19
C PRO A 229 22.53 -18.17 -11.79
N LEU A 230 21.74 -18.10 -10.72
CA LEU A 230 21.45 -16.80 -10.10
C LEU A 230 22.69 -16.31 -9.33
N THR A 231 22.98 -15.01 -9.44
CA THR A 231 24.07 -14.34 -8.72
C THR A 231 23.60 -12.98 -8.20
N SER A 232 24.36 -12.39 -7.26
CA SER A 232 24.10 -11.06 -6.70
C SER A 232 24.10 -9.91 -7.73
N GLN A 233 24.65 -10.13 -8.92
CA GLN A 233 24.64 -9.14 -10.01
C GLN A 233 23.31 -9.10 -10.78
N LEU A 234 22.48 -10.15 -10.67
CA LEU A 234 21.23 -10.31 -11.42
C LEU A 234 20.01 -9.72 -10.69
N SER A 235 20.19 -8.53 -10.11
CA SER A 235 19.15 -7.81 -9.36
C SER A 235 17.90 -7.54 -10.22
N GLY A 236 16.72 -7.73 -9.63
CA GLY A 236 15.44 -7.53 -10.34
C GLY A 236 15.10 -8.63 -11.36
N THR A 237 15.74 -9.81 -11.30
CA THR A 237 15.30 -11.00 -12.04
C THR A 237 13.84 -11.33 -11.74
N HIS A 238 13.08 -11.74 -12.77
CA HIS A 238 11.67 -12.09 -12.67
C HIS A 238 11.52 -13.60 -12.47
N ILE A 239 11.24 -14.03 -11.25
CA ILE A 239 11.28 -15.44 -10.82
C ILE A 239 9.87 -16.02 -10.77
N ARG A 240 9.68 -17.26 -11.24
CA ARG A 240 8.40 -18.00 -11.15
C ARG A 240 8.56 -19.40 -10.54
N PRO A 241 7.47 -20.00 -10.03
CA PRO A 241 7.39 -21.43 -9.79
C PRO A 241 7.66 -22.25 -11.06
N THR A 242 8.25 -23.44 -10.93
CA THR A 242 8.52 -24.36 -12.05
C THR A 242 7.27 -25.09 -12.56
N LYS A 243 6.10 -24.77 -12.01
CA LYS A 243 4.78 -25.28 -12.41
C LYS A 243 3.81 -24.10 -12.46
N GLN A 244 3.03 -23.99 -13.53
CA GLN A 244 2.06 -22.92 -13.70
C GLN A 244 0.94 -23.00 -12.65
N VAL A 245 0.63 -21.88 -12.01
CA VAL A 245 -0.40 -21.75 -10.95
C VAL A 245 -1.33 -20.61 -11.33
N LEU A 246 -2.60 -20.93 -11.58
CA LEU A 246 -3.58 -19.99 -12.14
C LEU A 246 -4.39 -19.31 -11.03
N PRO A 247 -4.37 -17.97 -10.93
CA PRO A 247 -5.32 -17.22 -10.13
C PRO A 247 -6.76 -17.68 -10.39
N THR A 248 -7.48 -17.94 -9.32
CA THR A 248 -8.81 -18.57 -9.33
C THR A 248 -9.76 -17.71 -8.50
N VAL A 249 -10.91 -17.36 -9.05
CA VAL A 249 -11.98 -16.67 -8.31
C VAL A 249 -13.21 -17.57 -8.25
N ASP A 250 -13.57 -17.95 -7.04
CA ASP A 250 -14.89 -18.50 -6.71
C ASP A 250 -15.83 -17.35 -6.36
N ALA A 251 -17.01 -17.30 -6.96
CA ALA A 251 -18.04 -16.30 -6.64
C ALA A 251 -19.41 -16.98 -6.48
N TRP A 252 -20.21 -16.50 -5.52
CA TRP A 252 -21.54 -17.03 -5.23
C TRP A 252 -22.48 -15.92 -4.76
N ASN A 253 -23.78 -16.13 -4.98
CA ASN A 253 -24.83 -15.26 -4.44
C ASN A 253 -26.10 -16.04 -4.07
N ALA A 254 -26.88 -15.44 -3.18
CA ALA A 254 -28.19 -15.91 -2.76
C ALA A 254 -29.13 -14.71 -2.58
N THR A 255 -30.12 -14.59 -3.45
CA THR A 255 -31.02 -13.43 -3.56
C THR A 255 -32.47 -13.85 -3.37
N VAL A 256 -33.19 -13.16 -2.49
CA VAL A 256 -34.65 -13.24 -2.36
C VAL A 256 -35.26 -11.93 -2.85
N GLN A 257 -36.04 -12.00 -3.93
CA GLN A 257 -36.75 -10.87 -4.50
C GLN A 257 -38.27 -11.04 -4.31
N ARG A 258 -38.93 -10.03 -3.76
CA ARG A 258 -40.37 -10.03 -3.47
C ARG A 258 -41.04 -8.74 -3.92
N GLN A 259 -42.11 -8.87 -4.70
CA GLN A 259 -43.06 -7.78 -4.92
C GLN A 259 -43.82 -7.50 -3.61
N VAL A 260 -43.65 -6.30 -3.07
CA VAL A 260 -44.29 -5.84 -1.83
C VAL A 260 -45.65 -5.20 -2.13
N THR A 261 -45.72 -4.38 -3.19
CA THR A 261 -46.96 -3.77 -3.68
C THR A 261 -46.97 -3.78 -5.21
N ASN A 262 -48.07 -3.35 -5.84
CA ASN A 262 -48.13 -3.21 -7.29
C ASN A 262 -47.10 -2.20 -7.86
N THR A 263 -46.44 -1.39 -7.02
CA THR A 263 -45.41 -0.43 -7.43
C THR A 263 -44.09 -0.53 -6.65
N MET A 264 -43.91 -1.56 -5.82
CA MET A 264 -42.71 -1.73 -4.99
C MET A 264 -42.20 -3.17 -4.96
N SER A 265 -40.87 -3.34 -5.09
CA SER A 265 -40.17 -4.63 -4.93
C SER A 265 -38.97 -4.51 -4.02
N LEU A 266 -38.91 -5.39 -3.02
CA LEU A 266 -37.78 -5.59 -2.12
C LEU A 266 -36.91 -6.74 -2.64
N GLU A 267 -35.61 -6.58 -2.55
CA GLU A 267 -34.61 -7.58 -2.91
C GLU A 267 -33.54 -7.61 -1.81
N VAL A 268 -33.26 -8.80 -1.29
CA VAL A 268 -32.25 -9.04 -0.25
C VAL A 268 -31.30 -10.09 -0.77
N SER A 269 -30.01 -9.75 -0.81
CA SER A 269 -28.96 -10.58 -1.40
C SER A 269 -27.81 -10.80 -0.41
N TYR A 270 -27.27 -12.02 -0.42
CA TYR A 270 -25.91 -12.29 0.03
C TYR A 270 -25.03 -12.48 -1.20
N VAL A 271 -23.87 -11.84 -1.23
CA VAL A 271 -22.88 -11.94 -2.31
C VAL A 271 -21.53 -12.25 -1.68
N GLY A 272 -20.85 -13.29 -2.14
CA GLY A 272 -19.52 -13.64 -1.67
C GLY A 272 -18.58 -14.02 -2.80
N SER A 273 -17.29 -13.78 -2.60
CA SER A 273 -16.24 -14.30 -3.47
C SER A 273 -14.96 -14.59 -2.69
N LYS A 274 -14.17 -15.50 -3.26
CA LYS A 274 -12.86 -15.90 -2.76
C LYS A 274 -11.87 -15.93 -3.91
N GLY A 275 -10.83 -15.11 -3.83
CA GLY A 275 -9.61 -15.29 -4.61
C GLY A 275 -8.75 -16.40 -3.97
N THR A 276 -8.24 -17.31 -4.78
CA THR A 276 -7.22 -18.31 -4.42
C THR A 276 -6.16 -18.30 -5.52
N HIS A 277 -4.88 -18.46 -5.18
CA HIS A 277 -3.77 -18.31 -6.13
C HIS A 277 -3.63 -16.90 -6.72
N GLY A 278 -4.10 -15.89 -6.00
CA GLY A 278 -3.96 -14.48 -6.37
C GLY A 278 -2.59 -13.90 -6.00
N PHE A 279 -2.48 -12.58 -6.10
CA PHE A 279 -1.30 -11.84 -5.70
C PHE A 279 -1.27 -11.54 -4.20
N ALA A 280 -0.07 -11.48 -3.64
CA ALA A 280 0.16 -10.81 -2.36
C ALA A 280 0.29 -9.31 -2.62
N GLY A 281 -0.56 -8.50 -2.00
CA GLY A 281 -0.62 -7.06 -2.21
C GLY A 281 -1.22 -6.67 -3.56
N ASN A 282 -0.80 -5.50 -4.04
CA ASN A 282 -1.33 -4.88 -5.27
C ASN A 282 -0.47 -5.17 -6.51
N GLY A 283 0.73 -5.75 -6.33
CA GLY A 283 1.66 -6.09 -7.41
C GLY A 283 1.62 -7.58 -7.77
N PRO A 284 2.05 -7.98 -8.98
CA PRO A 284 2.08 -9.38 -9.41
C PRO A 284 3.19 -10.22 -8.76
N ASN A 285 4.05 -9.59 -7.95
CA ASN A 285 5.26 -10.16 -7.35
C ASN A 285 5.51 -9.60 -5.94
N TYR A 286 6.31 -10.32 -5.16
CA TYR A 286 6.78 -9.92 -3.83
C TYR A 286 8.24 -10.41 -3.62
N ASP A 287 8.94 -9.89 -2.60
CA ASP A 287 10.24 -10.45 -2.16
C ASP A 287 10.00 -11.75 -1.39
N ILE A 288 10.63 -12.84 -1.83
CA ILE A 288 10.57 -14.16 -1.19
C ILE A 288 11.73 -14.43 -0.20
N ASN A 289 12.75 -13.57 -0.19
CA ASN A 289 13.88 -13.59 0.75
C ASN A 289 13.97 -12.35 1.68
N PRO A 290 12.88 -11.73 2.17
CA PRO A 290 12.95 -10.51 2.97
C PRO A 290 13.53 -10.77 4.35
N VAL A 291 14.05 -9.73 4.99
CA VAL A 291 14.62 -9.82 6.35
C VAL A 291 13.52 -10.12 7.37
N ALA A 292 13.59 -11.29 8.01
CA ALA A 292 12.56 -11.74 8.95
C ALA A 292 12.79 -11.22 10.37
N ALA A 293 11.78 -10.56 10.94
CA ALA A 293 11.73 -10.28 12.38
C ALA A 293 11.54 -11.59 13.17
N GLY A 294 12.34 -11.82 14.21
CA GLY A 294 12.36 -13.11 14.91
C GLY A 294 13.53 -13.25 15.89
N PRO A 295 13.96 -14.48 16.23
CA PRO A 295 15.13 -14.73 17.06
C PRO A 295 16.37 -13.99 16.52
N GLY A 296 17.17 -13.42 17.43
CA GLY A 296 18.29 -12.55 17.07
C GLY A 296 17.97 -11.05 17.05
N THR A 297 16.77 -10.63 17.43
CA THR A 297 16.43 -9.21 17.63
C THR A 297 16.09 -8.90 19.09
N SER A 298 16.84 -7.98 19.71
CA SER A 298 16.58 -7.50 21.08
C SER A 298 16.10 -6.05 21.07
N VAL A 299 14.88 -5.83 21.56
CA VAL A 299 14.47 -4.53 22.11
C VAL A 299 14.98 -4.50 23.57
N ILE A 300 15.48 -3.34 24.02
CA ILE A 300 16.20 -3.13 25.28
C ILE A 300 17.68 -3.57 25.22
N VAL A 301 18.56 -2.58 24.99
CA VAL A 301 19.82 -2.51 25.73
C VAL A 301 19.47 -2.08 27.16
N ALA A 302 19.78 -2.91 28.16
CA ALA A 302 19.53 -2.57 29.55
C ALA A 302 20.59 -1.56 30.04
N ASP A 303 20.17 -0.52 30.77
CA ASP A 303 21.09 0.32 31.54
C ASP A 303 21.58 -0.49 32.75
N THR A 304 22.74 -1.12 32.59
CA THR A 304 23.40 -1.93 33.63
C THR A 304 23.82 -1.11 34.84
N ALA A 305 23.84 0.23 34.76
CA ALA A 305 24.05 1.12 35.90
C ALA A 305 22.74 1.55 36.59
N ASN A 306 21.56 1.40 35.96
CA ASN A 306 20.26 1.73 36.56
C ASN A 306 19.16 0.70 36.21
N PRO A 307 19.14 -0.52 36.81
CA PRO A 307 18.12 -1.54 36.54
C PRO A 307 16.65 -1.11 36.77
N GLY A 308 16.41 -0.06 37.56
CA GLY A 308 15.08 0.53 37.78
C GLY A 308 14.66 1.62 36.79
N LYS A 309 15.49 1.95 35.78
CA LYS A 309 15.24 3.03 34.81
C LYS A 309 15.36 2.54 33.37
N ASN A 310 14.57 1.53 33.00
CA ASN A 310 14.39 1.11 31.62
C ASN A 310 13.77 2.24 30.78
N LYS A 311 14.62 3.15 30.28
CA LYS A 311 14.34 3.88 29.04
C LYS A 311 14.11 2.85 27.94
N PHE A 312 13.31 3.20 26.93
CA PHE A 312 13.29 2.47 25.67
C PHE A 312 14.64 2.72 24.98
N GLY A 313 15.63 1.89 25.30
CA GLY A 313 16.91 1.83 24.60
C GLY A 313 16.69 1.37 23.16
N GLY A 314 17.55 1.85 22.26
CA GLY A 314 17.46 1.51 20.83
C GLY A 314 17.50 -0.01 20.60
N PHE A 315 16.91 -0.42 19.49
CA PHE A 315 16.98 -1.80 19.03
C PHE A 315 18.42 -2.21 18.73
N SER A 316 18.77 -3.45 19.09
CA SER A 316 20.00 -4.09 18.65
C SER A 316 19.70 -5.51 18.19
N ALA A 317 19.99 -5.80 16.93
CA ALA A 317 19.97 -7.17 16.44
C ALA A 317 21.27 -7.87 16.85
N THR A 318 21.16 -8.93 17.64
CA THR A 318 22.27 -9.84 17.96
C THR A 318 22.58 -10.79 16.80
N THR A 319 21.84 -10.71 15.68
CA THR A 319 22.08 -11.44 14.44
C THR A 319 21.93 -10.50 13.23
N PRO A 320 22.95 -10.38 12.34
CA PRO A 320 22.89 -9.51 11.18
C PRO A 320 21.64 -9.72 10.32
N SER A 321 21.06 -8.64 9.80
CA SER A 321 19.81 -8.64 9.01
C SER A 321 19.80 -9.69 7.90
N ASN A 322 20.88 -9.77 7.11
CA ASN A 322 20.99 -10.76 6.03
C ASN A 322 20.91 -12.22 6.53
N ALA A 323 21.52 -12.55 7.67
CA ALA A 323 21.43 -13.89 8.26
C ALA A 323 20.02 -14.25 8.80
N ARG A 324 19.10 -13.28 8.85
CA ARG A 324 17.68 -13.46 9.19
C ARG A 324 16.76 -13.54 7.95
N ARG A 325 17.29 -13.54 6.72
CA ARG A 325 16.49 -13.78 5.49
C ARG A 325 16.29 -15.30 5.27
N PRO A 326 15.08 -15.80 4.97
CA PRO A 326 14.79 -17.25 4.94
C PRO A 326 15.66 -18.12 4.01
N LEU A 327 16.16 -17.57 2.90
CA LEU A 327 16.96 -18.30 1.91
C LEU A 327 18.46 -17.94 1.96
N PHE A 328 18.89 -17.05 2.86
CA PHE A 328 20.28 -16.58 2.95
C PHE A 328 21.37 -17.68 2.96
N PRO A 329 21.19 -18.82 3.66
CA PRO A 329 22.20 -19.90 3.68
C PRO A 329 22.43 -20.59 2.32
N ARG A 330 21.56 -20.36 1.32
CA ARG A 330 21.72 -20.84 -0.06
C ARG A 330 21.89 -19.72 -1.07
N ILE A 331 21.28 -18.57 -0.79
CA ILE A 331 21.15 -17.43 -1.70
C ILE A 331 21.45 -16.15 -0.90
N PRO A 332 22.74 -15.77 -0.76
CA PRO A 332 23.19 -14.72 0.15
C PRO A 332 22.98 -13.30 -0.41
N PHE A 333 21.96 -13.10 -1.25
CA PHE A 333 21.64 -11.86 -1.94
C PHE A 333 20.12 -11.71 -2.12
N ASP A 334 19.70 -10.53 -2.60
CA ASP A 334 18.30 -10.26 -2.91
C ASP A 334 17.88 -11.03 -4.18
N LEU A 335 16.75 -11.73 -4.10
CA LEU A 335 16.17 -12.48 -5.22
C LEU A 335 15.25 -11.62 -6.09
N GLY A 336 14.84 -10.44 -5.62
CA GLY A 336 13.92 -9.57 -6.33
C GLY A 336 12.53 -10.18 -6.51
N ASN A 337 12.05 -10.21 -7.75
CA ASN A 337 10.63 -10.27 -8.03
C ASN A 337 10.12 -11.71 -8.16
N TYR A 338 9.54 -12.27 -7.09
CA TYR A 338 8.92 -13.59 -7.12
C TYR A 338 7.41 -13.53 -7.46
N TYR A 339 7.03 -14.11 -8.60
CA TYR A 339 5.67 -14.14 -9.15
C TYR A 339 4.96 -15.45 -8.75
N GLY A 340 4.53 -15.54 -7.49
CA GLY A 340 4.08 -16.80 -6.87
C GLY A 340 2.71 -17.34 -7.28
N ASN A 341 1.70 -16.48 -7.47
CA ASN A 341 0.28 -16.86 -7.62
C ASN A 341 -0.21 -17.82 -6.52
N ASP A 342 0.05 -17.49 -5.26
CA ASP A 342 -0.16 -18.36 -4.11
C ASP A 342 -1.04 -17.75 -3.00
N ALA A 343 -1.24 -16.43 -3.03
CA ALA A 343 -2.06 -15.71 -2.06
C ALA A 343 -3.57 -15.95 -2.25
N ALA A 344 -4.36 -15.43 -1.30
CA ALA A 344 -5.83 -15.48 -1.34
C ALA A 344 -6.45 -14.12 -1.01
N SER A 345 -7.75 -14.00 -1.27
CA SER A 345 -8.58 -12.87 -0.83
C SER A 345 -10.01 -13.35 -0.56
N THR A 346 -10.77 -12.60 0.25
CA THR A 346 -12.19 -12.84 0.47
C THR A 346 -12.99 -11.55 0.43
N TYR A 347 -14.20 -11.63 -0.10
CA TYR A 347 -15.21 -10.58 -0.05
C TYR A 347 -16.54 -11.22 0.34
N ASN A 348 -17.25 -10.65 1.29
CA ASN A 348 -18.62 -11.07 1.64
C ASN A 348 -19.46 -9.81 1.88
N ALA A 349 -20.66 -9.76 1.31
CA ALA A 349 -21.58 -8.65 1.45
C ALA A 349 -23.03 -9.11 1.64
N PHE A 350 -23.74 -8.36 2.48
CA PHE A 350 -25.18 -8.39 2.61
C PHE A 350 -25.73 -7.11 1.95
N GLU A 351 -26.64 -7.27 1.00
CA GLU A 351 -27.18 -6.19 0.18
C GLU A 351 -28.71 -6.17 0.27
N VAL A 352 -29.26 -4.97 0.41
CA VAL A 352 -30.71 -4.72 0.40
C VAL A 352 -31.02 -3.65 -0.62
N LYS A 353 -31.93 -3.96 -1.54
CA LYS A 353 -32.43 -3.05 -2.57
C LYS A 353 -33.95 -2.94 -2.44
N LEU A 354 -34.46 -1.71 -2.38
CA LEU A 354 -35.89 -1.44 -2.43
C LEU A 354 -36.16 -0.44 -3.56
N ASP A 355 -36.87 -0.93 -4.58
CA ASP A 355 -37.33 -0.19 -5.75
C ASP A 355 -38.81 0.18 -5.53
N LYS A 356 -39.12 1.48 -5.60
CA LYS A 356 -40.47 2.02 -5.70
C LYS A 356 -40.61 2.78 -7.02
N ARG A 357 -41.39 2.21 -7.93
CA ARG A 357 -41.82 2.86 -9.18
C ARG A 357 -42.72 4.06 -8.90
N PHE A 358 -42.62 5.07 -9.76
CA PHE A 358 -43.36 6.33 -9.62
C PHE A 358 -44.86 6.09 -9.44
N SER A 359 -45.38 6.50 -8.28
CA SER A 359 -46.80 6.31 -7.94
C SER A 359 -47.20 7.17 -6.74
N ARG A 360 -48.33 7.87 -6.88
CA ARG A 360 -48.84 8.87 -5.90
C ARG A 360 -47.81 9.95 -5.57
N GLY A 361 -47.16 10.49 -6.60
CA GLY A 361 -46.15 11.55 -6.48
C GLY A 361 -44.73 11.08 -6.10
N LEU A 362 -44.52 9.81 -5.73
CA LEU A 362 -43.24 9.32 -5.21
C LEU A 362 -42.65 8.16 -6.03
N GLN A 363 -41.38 8.30 -6.39
CA GLN A 363 -40.46 7.25 -6.83
C GLN A 363 -39.23 7.26 -5.93
N PHE A 364 -38.69 6.09 -5.60
CA PHE A 364 -37.34 6.00 -5.05
C PHE A 364 -36.68 4.66 -5.39
N LEU A 365 -35.36 4.65 -5.39
CA LEU A 365 -34.52 3.46 -5.44
C LEU A 365 -33.46 3.59 -4.35
N THR A 366 -33.49 2.70 -3.37
CA THR A 366 -32.50 2.64 -2.29
C THR A 366 -31.72 1.34 -2.34
N HIS A 367 -30.40 1.44 -2.15
CA HIS A 367 -29.47 0.34 -2.02
C HIS A 367 -28.69 0.49 -0.70
N TYR A 368 -28.57 -0.58 0.07
CA TYR A 368 -27.71 -0.66 1.25
C TYR A 368 -26.83 -1.90 1.12
N THR A 369 -25.51 -1.72 1.21
CA THR A 369 -24.50 -2.78 1.19
C THR A 369 -23.73 -2.74 2.50
N PHE A 370 -23.74 -3.85 3.23
CA PHE A 370 -22.83 -4.12 4.34
C PHE A 370 -21.81 -5.17 3.88
N SER A 371 -20.54 -4.78 3.73
CA SER A 371 -19.48 -5.64 3.21
C SER A 371 -18.33 -5.84 4.20
N HIS A 372 -17.57 -6.91 3.98
CA HIS A 372 -16.26 -7.10 4.57
C HIS A 372 -15.34 -7.80 3.57
N ALA A 373 -14.15 -7.24 3.36
CA ALA A 373 -13.19 -7.71 2.37
C ALA A 373 -11.78 -7.75 2.96
N ASN A 374 -11.06 -8.85 2.76
CA ASN A 374 -9.70 -9.06 3.26
C ASN A 374 -8.80 -9.64 2.15
N ASN A 375 -7.52 -9.29 2.18
CA ASN A 375 -6.46 -9.85 1.33
C ASN A 375 -5.15 -9.98 2.13
N TYR A 376 -4.13 -10.56 1.50
CA TYR A 376 -2.75 -10.39 1.96
C TYR A 376 -2.13 -9.15 1.33
N THR A 377 -1.32 -8.40 2.07
CA THR A 377 -0.27 -7.54 1.49
C THR A 377 0.94 -8.40 1.07
N ASP A 378 1.69 -7.90 0.10
CA ASP A 378 3.06 -8.27 -0.26
C ASP A 378 4.01 -8.22 0.95
N GLN A 379 3.88 -7.20 1.80
CA GLN A 379 4.75 -6.97 2.94
C GLN A 379 4.63 -8.11 3.96
N TYR A 380 5.76 -8.75 4.25
CA TYR A 380 5.88 -9.88 5.19
C TYR A 380 5.15 -11.17 4.79
N TYR A 381 4.58 -11.24 3.58
CA TYR A 381 3.86 -12.44 3.10
C TYR A 381 4.73 -13.71 3.14
N ALA A 382 5.95 -13.64 2.59
CA ALA A 382 6.94 -14.72 2.58
C ALA A 382 7.42 -15.16 3.99
N ILE A 383 7.27 -14.29 5.00
CA ILE A 383 7.71 -14.55 6.39
C ILE A 383 6.55 -15.10 7.23
N SER A 384 5.38 -14.48 7.13
CA SER A 384 4.24 -14.78 7.99
C SER A 384 2.93 -14.30 7.34
N HIS A 385 2.27 -15.22 6.63
CA HIS A 385 0.94 -15.02 6.06
C HIS A 385 -0.06 -14.39 7.07
N PRO A 386 -0.13 -14.80 8.37
CA PRO A 386 -1.02 -14.16 9.34
C PRO A 386 -0.74 -12.68 9.64
N ILE A 387 0.48 -12.19 9.43
CA ILE A 387 0.86 -10.77 9.60
C ILE A 387 0.48 -9.94 8.35
N ALA A 388 0.56 -10.58 7.18
CA ALA A 388 0.20 -10.00 5.89
C ALA A 388 -1.33 -9.93 5.67
N TRP A 389 -2.13 -10.76 6.34
CA TRP A 389 -3.59 -10.78 6.18
C TRP A 389 -4.30 -9.60 6.88
N GLY A 390 -5.15 -8.88 6.16
CA GLY A 390 -5.92 -7.78 6.73
C GLY A 390 -7.05 -7.23 5.84
N PRO A 391 -7.80 -6.23 6.32
CA PRO A 391 -8.87 -5.59 5.55
C PRO A 391 -8.34 -4.84 4.32
N VAL A 392 -9.05 -4.98 3.21
CA VAL A 392 -8.75 -4.29 1.94
C VAL A 392 -8.91 -2.77 2.09
N ASP A 393 -7.86 -2.04 1.76
CA ASP A 393 -7.73 -0.58 1.92
C ASP A 393 -8.81 0.24 1.20
N PHE A 394 -9.34 -0.24 0.07
CA PHE A 394 -10.43 0.41 -0.66
C PHE A 394 -11.86 -0.04 -0.28
N ASN A 395 -12.04 -1.03 0.62
CA ASN A 395 -13.39 -1.49 1.00
C ASN A 395 -14.05 -0.57 2.03
N ARG A 396 -15.29 -0.13 1.76
CA ARG A 396 -16.15 0.55 2.74
C ARG A 396 -17.18 -0.44 3.26
N ASN A 397 -17.07 -0.81 4.54
CA ASN A 397 -17.92 -1.84 5.13
C ASN A 397 -19.41 -1.47 5.16
N GLN A 398 -19.78 -0.19 5.06
CA GLN A 398 -21.18 0.24 4.90
C GLN A 398 -21.28 1.28 3.79
N VAL A 399 -22.22 1.07 2.86
CA VAL A 399 -22.59 2.02 1.80
C VAL A 399 -24.11 2.05 1.68
N TRP A 400 -24.70 3.24 1.71
CA TRP A 400 -26.12 3.48 1.49
C TRP A 400 -26.28 4.54 0.38
N VAL A 401 -27.07 4.20 -0.64
CA VAL A 401 -27.41 5.12 -1.73
C VAL A 401 -28.93 5.17 -1.86
N LEU A 402 -29.50 6.36 -1.70
CA LEU A 402 -30.92 6.66 -1.93
C LEU A 402 -31.06 7.65 -3.07
N ASN A 403 -31.76 7.25 -4.13
CA ASN A 403 -32.24 8.15 -5.18
C ASN A 403 -33.76 8.30 -5.03
N THR A 404 -34.24 9.52 -4.83
CA THR A 404 -35.66 9.84 -4.62
C THR A 404 -36.10 10.92 -5.60
N VAL A 405 -37.30 10.76 -6.16
CA VAL A 405 -38.03 11.79 -6.92
C VAL A 405 -39.42 11.92 -6.30
N TYR A 406 -39.71 13.09 -5.76
CA TYR A 406 -40.98 13.40 -5.09
C TYR A 406 -41.61 14.65 -5.70
N GLU A 407 -42.72 14.48 -6.41
CA GLU A 407 -43.62 15.61 -6.73
C GLU A 407 -44.21 16.12 -5.42
N LEU A 408 -44.10 17.43 -5.18
CA LEU A 408 -44.73 18.03 -4.02
C LEU A 408 -46.25 17.96 -4.16
N PRO A 409 -46.99 17.71 -3.08
CA PRO A 409 -48.42 17.46 -3.12
C PRO A 409 -49.27 18.74 -3.26
N PHE A 410 -48.72 19.81 -3.86
CA PHE A 410 -49.33 21.13 -4.00
C PHE A 410 -49.76 21.41 -5.45
N GLY A 411 -50.84 22.17 -5.61
CA GLY A 411 -51.34 22.64 -6.90
C GLY A 411 -52.56 21.86 -7.39
N LYS A 412 -53.02 22.21 -8.60
CA LYS A 412 -54.29 21.76 -9.14
C LYS A 412 -54.30 20.24 -9.33
N GLY A 413 -55.31 19.57 -8.76
CA GLY A 413 -55.42 18.11 -8.79
C GLY A 413 -54.39 17.34 -7.94
N LYS A 414 -53.57 18.01 -7.11
CA LYS A 414 -52.76 17.36 -6.06
C LYS A 414 -53.51 17.39 -4.71
N SER A 415 -52.93 16.79 -3.67
CA SER A 415 -53.58 16.60 -2.36
C SER A 415 -53.89 17.91 -1.61
N TYR A 416 -53.06 18.93 -1.78
CA TYR A 416 -53.20 20.25 -1.18
C TYR A 416 -53.35 21.31 -2.26
N PHE A 417 -54.19 22.32 -2.01
CA PHE A 417 -54.53 23.37 -2.98
C PHE A 417 -55.15 22.84 -4.28
N SER A 418 -55.79 21.67 -4.24
CA SER A 418 -56.36 20.93 -5.39
C SER A 418 -57.25 21.76 -6.32
N GLY A 419 -57.98 22.74 -5.78
CA GLY A 419 -58.93 23.60 -6.49
C GLY A 419 -58.43 25.01 -6.86
N VAL A 420 -57.13 25.30 -6.79
CA VAL A 420 -56.66 26.67 -7.11
C VAL A 420 -56.84 27.04 -8.59
N GLY A 421 -57.15 28.32 -8.82
CA GLY A 421 -57.18 28.90 -10.16
C GLY A 421 -55.81 28.91 -10.83
N ARG A 422 -55.79 28.82 -12.17
CA ARG A 422 -54.59 28.61 -13.00
C ARG A 422 -53.43 29.58 -12.69
N ALA A 423 -53.71 30.83 -12.36
CA ALA A 423 -52.69 31.82 -12.01
C ALA A 423 -51.93 31.49 -10.70
N LYS A 424 -52.58 30.87 -9.72
CA LYS A 424 -51.93 30.40 -8.48
C LYS A 424 -51.24 29.04 -8.71
N ASP A 425 -51.84 28.18 -9.53
CA ASP A 425 -51.27 26.88 -9.92
C ASP A 425 -49.89 27.01 -10.59
N LEU A 426 -49.73 28.03 -11.46
CA LEU A 426 -48.44 28.37 -12.09
C LEU A 426 -47.31 28.75 -11.10
N VAL A 427 -47.65 29.03 -9.83
CA VAL A 427 -46.68 29.40 -8.78
C VAL A 427 -46.46 28.25 -7.78
N ILE A 428 -47.51 27.49 -7.43
CA ILE A 428 -47.46 26.48 -6.36
C ILE A 428 -47.57 25.03 -6.85
N GLY A 429 -47.91 24.80 -8.11
CA GLY A 429 -48.04 23.49 -8.74
C GLY A 429 -46.75 23.04 -9.46
N GLY A 430 -46.70 21.77 -9.86
CA GLY A 430 -45.63 21.21 -10.69
C GLY A 430 -44.26 21.01 -10.02
N TRP A 431 -44.05 21.54 -8.81
CA TRP A 431 -42.80 21.39 -8.07
C TRP A 431 -42.43 19.93 -7.79
N GLN A 432 -41.17 19.59 -8.05
CA GLN A 432 -40.59 18.27 -7.82
C GLN A 432 -39.25 18.42 -7.08
N VAL A 433 -39.03 17.57 -6.08
CA VAL A 433 -37.77 17.45 -5.34
C VAL A 433 -37.09 16.16 -5.76
N SER A 434 -35.92 16.28 -6.36
CA SER A 434 -34.99 15.17 -6.57
C SER A 434 -33.91 15.17 -5.49
N ASN A 435 -33.51 13.99 -5.02
CA ASN A 435 -32.44 13.81 -4.04
C ASN A 435 -31.63 12.55 -4.39
N THR A 436 -30.31 12.70 -4.51
CA THR A 436 -29.35 11.59 -4.47
C THR A 436 -28.52 11.71 -3.20
N THR A 437 -28.83 10.89 -2.21
CA THR A 437 -28.06 10.78 -0.96
C THR A 437 -27.12 9.59 -1.06
N ASN A 438 -25.82 9.82 -0.86
CA ASN A 438 -24.82 8.77 -0.68
C ASN A 438 -24.20 8.93 0.71
N TRP A 439 -24.28 7.87 1.51
CA TRP A 439 -23.66 7.78 2.83
C TRP A 439 -22.79 6.53 2.87
N SER A 440 -21.57 6.64 3.39
CA SER A 440 -20.69 5.47 3.51
C SER A 440 -19.77 5.57 4.72
N SER A 441 -19.30 4.42 5.19
CA SER A 441 -18.26 4.34 6.21
C SER A 441 -16.94 4.90 5.69
N GLY A 442 -16.05 5.27 6.61
CA GLY A 442 -14.63 5.42 6.28
C GLY A 442 -14.03 4.14 5.70
N LEU A 443 -12.86 4.29 5.08
CA LEU A 443 -11.97 3.20 4.73
C LEU A 443 -11.26 2.67 5.99
N PRO A 444 -10.80 1.40 6.00
CA PRO A 444 -9.90 0.94 7.04
C PRO A 444 -8.57 1.70 7.00
N TRP A 445 -7.88 1.76 8.14
CA TRP A 445 -6.57 2.38 8.27
C TRP A 445 -5.69 1.50 9.16
N THR A 446 -4.38 1.55 8.92
CA THR A 446 -3.37 0.85 9.72
C THR A 446 -2.63 1.85 10.60
N PRO A 447 -2.54 1.65 11.92
CA PRO A 447 -1.70 2.48 12.78
C PRO A 447 -0.22 2.22 12.47
N SER A 448 0.52 3.30 12.24
CA SER A 448 1.99 3.31 12.15
C SER A 448 2.60 4.19 13.25
N ILE A 449 3.92 4.12 13.43
CA ILE A 449 4.70 4.98 14.32
C ILE A 449 5.85 5.63 13.54
N SER A 450 6.21 6.86 13.87
CA SER A 450 7.32 7.59 13.23
C SER A 450 8.69 7.05 13.65
N GLU A 451 8.80 6.65 14.92
CA GLU A 451 10.01 6.20 15.59
C GLU A 451 10.39 4.74 15.23
N CYS A 452 9.82 4.18 14.16
CA CYS A 452 10.05 2.82 13.68
C CYS A 452 11.55 2.45 13.66
N GLY A 453 12.38 3.22 12.95
CA GLY A 453 13.82 2.96 12.79
C GLY A 453 14.67 3.08 14.07
N ALA A 454 14.12 3.56 15.19
CA ALA A 454 14.81 3.54 16.49
C ALA A 454 14.61 2.21 17.24
N PHE A 455 13.58 1.44 16.87
CA PHE A 455 13.14 0.25 17.59
C PHE A 455 13.01 -1.02 16.70
N PHE A 456 13.36 -0.94 15.42
CA PHE A 456 13.72 -2.08 14.57
C PHE A 456 14.61 -1.66 13.38
N ASP A 457 15.35 -2.60 12.79
CA ASP A 457 16.36 -2.38 11.74
C ASP A 457 15.81 -2.49 10.30
N GLY A 458 14.67 -1.85 10.03
CA GLY A 458 13.94 -2.01 8.76
C GLY A 458 13.16 -3.33 8.63
N SER A 459 13.44 -4.34 9.45
CA SER A 459 12.71 -5.60 9.46
C SER A 459 11.54 -5.65 10.46
N GLY A 460 10.33 -5.91 9.93
CA GLY A 460 9.10 -6.09 10.70
C GLY A 460 8.02 -5.04 10.35
N PRO A 461 6.72 -5.37 10.56
CA PRO A 461 5.65 -4.41 10.30
C PRO A 461 5.76 -3.20 11.25
N CYS A 462 5.72 -1.98 10.69
CA CYS A 462 5.82 -0.67 11.36
C CYS A 462 4.61 -0.33 12.29
N ARG A 463 4.04 -1.32 13.00
CA ARG A 463 2.70 -1.29 13.63
C ARG A 463 2.79 -1.50 15.15
N PRO A 464 2.04 -0.76 15.99
CA PRO A 464 2.06 -0.93 17.44
C PRO A 464 1.36 -2.23 17.89
N ASN A 465 1.96 -2.95 18.84
CA ASN A 465 1.42 -4.18 19.42
C ASN A 465 0.14 -3.95 20.23
N LYS A 466 -0.84 -4.87 20.11
CA LYS A 466 -2.15 -4.77 20.78
C LYS A 466 -2.10 -5.28 22.23
N ALA A 467 -1.77 -4.39 23.17
CA ALA A 467 -1.76 -4.68 24.61
C ALA A 467 -3.17 -4.75 25.26
N LYS A 468 -3.26 -5.21 26.51
CA LYS A 468 -4.45 -4.94 27.35
C LYS A 468 -4.60 -3.43 27.53
N GLY A 469 -5.80 -2.89 27.29
CA GLY A 469 -6.03 -1.44 27.24
C GLY A 469 -5.68 -0.78 25.89
N SER A 470 -5.42 -1.55 24.83
CA SER A 470 -5.19 -1.05 23.47
C SER A 470 -6.30 -0.13 22.94
N MET A 471 -5.96 0.68 21.93
CA MET A 471 -6.91 1.48 21.15
C MET A 471 -8.20 0.72 20.82
N LYS A 472 -9.36 1.35 21.09
CA LYS A 472 -10.64 0.89 20.56
C LYS A 472 -10.71 1.28 19.08
N PHE A 473 -10.43 0.33 18.19
CA PHE A 473 -10.55 0.50 16.73
C PHE A 473 -12.02 0.46 16.26
N GLY A 474 -12.89 1.22 16.92
CA GLY A 474 -14.33 1.22 16.68
C GLY A 474 -14.93 2.58 17.00
N VAL A 475 -15.88 3.00 16.19
CA VAL A 475 -16.51 4.32 16.32
C VAL A 475 -17.30 4.39 17.63
N GLY A 476 -17.05 5.42 18.43
CA GLY A 476 -17.80 5.66 19.66
C GLY A 476 -19.30 5.92 19.42
N PRO A 477 -20.10 5.95 20.52
CA PRO A 477 -21.47 6.45 20.46
C PRO A 477 -21.50 7.87 19.86
N LEU A 478 -22.63 8.23 19.28
CA LEU A 478 -22.88 9.62 18.87
C LEU A 478 -22.98 10.48 20.12
N ASP A 479 -22.20 11.54 20.19
CA ASP A 479 -22.52 12.68 21.04
C ASP A 479 -23.71 13.41 20.41
N PRO A 480 -24.91 13.39 21.02
CA PRO A 480 -26.12 13.96 20.42
C PRO A 480 -26.16 15.49 20.51
N VAL A 481 -25.26 16.11 21.27
CA VAL A 481 -25.18 17.58 21.45
C VAL A 481 -24.16 18.17 20.48
N ASN A 482 -22.98 17.57 20.39
CA ASN A 482 -21.91 18.02 19.49
C ASN A 482 -22.00 17.41 18.08
N HIS A 483 -22.89 16.43 17.87
CA HIS A 483 -23.00 15.62 16.64
C HIS A 483 -21.70 14.89 16.24
N THR A 484 -20.73 14.76 17.14
CA THR A 484 -19.44 14.11 16.92
C THR A 484 -19.45 12.65 17.35
N ARG A 485 -18.44 11.89 16.92
CA ARG A 485 -18.17 10.53 17.40
C ARG A 485 -16.70 10.37 17.74
N THR A 486 -16.42 9.93 18.96
CA THR A 486 -15.04 9.72 19.42
C THR A 486 -14.48 8.41 18.84
N PHE A 487 -13.53 8.52 17.93
CA PHE A 487 -12.80 7.37 17.36
C PHE A 487 -11.65 6.89 18.26
N PHE A 488 -11.05 7.78 19.05
CA PHE A 488 -9.94 7.46 19.95
C PHE A 488 -9.98 8.35 21.19
N THR A 489 -10.05 7.74 22.37
CA THR A 489 -9.79 8.43 23.63
C THR A 489 -8.28 8.57 23.80
N ARG A 490 -7.76 9.80 23.68
CA ARG A 490 -6.33 10.07 23.90
C ARG A 490 -5.93 9.59 25.31
N ALA A 491 -4.79 8.91 25.41
CA ALA A 491 -4.17 8.68 26.71
C ALA A 491 -3.92 10.04 27.40
N PRO A 492 -4.02 10.14 28.74
CA PRO A 492 -3.63 11.34 29.47
C PRO A 492 -2.22 11.76 29.05
N ALA A 493 -1.99 13.07 28.92
CA ALA A 493 -0.66 13.57 28.60
C ALA A 493 0.32 13.08 29.67
N LEU A 494 1.34 12.33 29.27
CA LEU A 494 2.46 11.99 30.15
C LEU A 494 2.98 13.31 30.74
N ALA A 495 3.02 13.39 32.07
CA ALA A 495 3.49 14.57 32.78
C ALA A 495 4.95 14.80 32.39
N ARG A 496 5.17 15.70 31.42
CA ARG A 496 6.50 16.15 31.00
C ARG A 496 7.05 17.03 32.12
N THR A 497 7.55 16.41 33.17
CA THR A 497 8.42 17.03 34.16
C THR A 497 9.66 17.50 33.42
N LEU A 498 9.62 18.75 32.94
CA LEU A 498 10.77 19.45 32.39
C LEU A 498 11.77 19.62 33.53
N CYS A 499 12.65 18.63 33.67
CA CYS A 499 13.85 18.75 34.46
C CYS A 499 14.69 19.84 33.78
N ARG A 500 14.52 21.09 34.26
CA ARG A 500 15.31 22.23 33.78
C ARG A 500 16.77 21.85 34.02
N LEU A 501 17.52 21.70 32.93
CA LEU A 501 18.96 21.81 32.98
C LEU A 501 19.27 23.18 33.59
N ALA A 502 19.72 23.18 34.84
CA ALA A 502 20.35 24.35 35.43
C ALA A 502 21.66 24.55 34.66
N ALA A 503 21.62 25.42 33.65
CA ALA A 503 22.84 25.90 33.03
C ALA A 503 23.71 26.51 34.15
N PRO A 504 24.95 26.03 34.36
CA PRO A 504 25.80 26.61 35.38
C PRO A 504 26.08 28.07 35.00
N SER A 505 25.74 29.01 35.89
CA SER A 505 26.04 30.42 35.70
C SER A 505 27.55 30.59 35.56
N ALA A 506 28.01 30.87 34.33
CA ALA A 506 29.42 31.03 34.01
C ALA A 506 29.94 32.40 34.49
N THR A 507 30.01 32.57 35.81
CA THR A 507 30.70 33.71 36.43
C THR A 507 32.19 33.59 36.12
N LEU A 508 32.72 34.56 35.37
CA LEU A 508 34.14 34.62 35.00
C LEU A 508 35.03 34.77 36.24
N ALA A 509 35.58 33.66 36.72
CA ALA A 509 36.62 33.62 37.75
C ALA A 509 37.98 33.37 37.09
N ARG A 510 39.01 34.13 37.51
CA ARG A 510 40.40 33.97 37.05
C ARG A 510 40.97 32.61 37.44
N MET A 511 41.88 32.08 36.62
CA MET A 511 42.72 30.94 36.96
C MET A 511 43.58 31.21 38.21
N SER A 512 43.57 30.25 39.14
CA SER A 512 44.71 29.91 39.99
C SER A 512 44.68 28.39 40.27
N THR A 513 45.78 27.85 40.79
CA THR A 513 46.11 26.41 40.70
C THR A 513 45.65 25.58 41.92
N THR A 514 45.64 24.25 41.72
CA THR A 514 45.49 23.17 42.73
C THR A 514 44.09 22.94 43.32
N GLY A 515 43.81 21.68 43.67
CA GLY A 515 42.60 21.27 44.39
C GLY A 515 41.85 20.09 43.78
N ARG A 516 41.84 18.93 44.46
CA ARG A 516 40.97 17.79 44.16
C ARG A 516 39.73 17.90 45.07
N ALA A 517 38.53 18.00 44.51
CA ALA A 517 37.29 17.91 45.28
C ALA A 517 36.18 17.24 44.43
N GLY A 518 35.49 16.26 45.01
CA GLY A 518 34.31 15.64 44.41
C GLY A 518 33.03 16.14 45.06
N SER A 519 31.91 16.09 44.34
CA SER A 519 30.59 16.46 44.86
C SER A 519 29.52 15.44 44.46
N THR A 520 29.01 14.72 45.46
CA THR A 520 27.92 13.76 45.31
C THR A 520 26.58 14.50 45.28
N LEU A 521 25.69 14.18 44.33
CA LEU A 521 24.40 14.86 44.17
C LEU A 521 23.22 13.89 44.42
N THR A 522 22.52 14.10 45.53
CA THR A 522 21.31 13.35 45.92
C THR A 522 20.04 14.10 45.51
N CYS A 523 19.14 13.42 44.80
CA CYS A 523 17.80 13.93 44.48
C CYS A 523 16.75 13.33 45.42
N PRO A 524 15.88 14.13 46.07
CA PRO A 524 14.81 13.62 46.92
C PRO A 524 13.70 12.98 46.06
N SER A 525 13.27 11.78 46.45
CA SER A 525 12.12 11.11 45.83
C SER A 525 10.83 11.42 46.60
N ARG A 526 9.71 11.61 45.89
CA ARG A 526 8.37 11.51 46.46
C ARG A 526 7.64 10.33 45.84
N ARG A 527 7.24 9.37 46.68
CA ARG A 527 6.29 8.32 46.32
C ARG A 527 4.87 8.89 46.35
N HIS A 528 4.00 8.41 45.47
CA HIS A 528 2.57 8.29 45.78
C HIS A 528 2.28 6.81 46.05
N SER A 529 1.63 6.54 47.17
CA SER A 529 1.14 5.21 47.54
C SER A 529 -0.31 5.33 47.99
N LEU A 530 -1.20 4.57 47.36
CA LEU A 530 -2.57 4.41 47.83
C LEU A 530 -2.59 3.48 49.06
N SER A 531 -3.66 3.58 49.85
CA SER A 531 -3.71 3.07 51.21
C SER A 531 -3.78 1.55 51.33
N ARG A 532 -3.19 1.05 52.43
CA ARG A 532 -3.57 -0.20 53.09
C ARG A 532 -3.83 0.12 54.56
N SER A 533 -4.80 -0.52 55.18
CA SER A 533 -5.27 -0.21 56.52
C SER A 533 -4.63 -1.07 57.62
N GLU A 534 -4.83 -0.60 58.86
CA GLU A 534 -4.69 -1.31 60.16
C GLU A 534 -3.32 -1.33 60.86
N PHE A 535 -3.42 -1.25 62.20
CA PHE A 535 -2.41 -1.36 63.27
C PHE A 535 -1.15 -0.46 63.27
N GLY A 536 -1.22 0.61 64.08
CA GLY A 536 -0.65 0.49 65.44
C GLY A 536 0.45 1.46 65.90
N ARG A 537 0.05 2.50 66.67
CA ARG A 537 0.80 3.25 67.71
C ARG A 537 1.95 4.22 67.33
N ASP A 538 1.78 5.45 67.84
CA ASP A 538 2.72 6.31 68.61
C ASP A 538 4.07 6.71 67.96
N SER A 539 4.50 7.99 67.86
CA SER A 539 4.11 9.24 68.55
C SER A 539 4.29 10.52 67.68
N SER A 540 3.78 11.68 68.17
CA SER A 540 4.03 13.07 67.69
C SER A 540 5.50 13.53 67.90
N TRP A 541 6.03 14.66 67.42
CA TRP A 541 5.61 16.09 67.31
C TRP A 541 6.45 16.83 66.22
N THR A 542 6.28 18.08 65.73
CA THR A 542 5.17 19.09 65.57
C THR A 542 5.70 20.25 64.64
N LEU A 543 4.96 21.36 64.44
CA LEU A 543 5.20 22.46 63.47
C LEU A 543 6.22 23.55 63.91
N LEU A 544 6.70 24.38 62.95
CA LEU A 544 6.56 25.86 62.85
C LEU A 544 7.26 26.33 61.53
N THR A 545 6.58 26.75 60.45
CA THR A 545 6.06 28.11 60.09
C THR A 545 7.08 29.26 59.93
N CYS A 546 7.28 29.79 58.71
CA CYS A 546 7.27 31.24 58.46
C CYS A 546 7.06 31.67 56.98
N SER A 547 6.28 32.73 56.83
CA SER A 547 5.60 33.29 55.66
C SER A 547 6.38 34.35 54.84
N ILE A 548 5.86 34.68 53.64
CA ILE A 548 5.87 36.05 52.99
C ILE A 548 7.25 36.54 52.45
N THR A 549 7.42 37.30 51.34
CA THR A 549 6.55 38.18 50.50
C THR A 549 6.76 37.98 48.98
N LEU A 550 5.86 38.54 48.15
CA LEU A 550 5.97 38.68 46.68
C LEU A 550 6.66 39.99 46.25
N TYR A 551 7.23 40.00 45.03
CA TYR A 551 7.34 41.18 44.16
C TYR A 551 7.05 40.79 42.70
N SER A 552 6.59 41.75 41.90
CA SER A 552 6.14 41.54 40.51
C SER A 552 6.98 42.32 39.48
N LEU A 553 6.99 41.84 38.24
CA LEU A 553 7.33 42.61 37.04
C LEU A 553 6.73 41.91 35.79
N SER A 554 6.60 42.65 34.68
CA SER A 554 5.63 42.37 33.60
C SER A 554 6.17 41.58 32.40
N ALA A 555 5.23 41.07 31.58
CA ALA A 555 5.51 40.35 30.32
C ALA A 555 5.78 41.31 29.14
N PRO A 556 6.12 40.78 27.95
CA PRO A 556 5.06 40.70 26.93
C PRO A 556 4.94 39.32 26.25
N THR A 557 3.87 39.15 25.47
CA THR A 557 3.46 37.91 24.80
C THR A 557 3.64 37.96 23.28
N MET A 558 3.80 36.79 22.65
CA MET A 558 3.47 36.57 21.24
C MET A 558 2.71 35.25 21.10
N GLY A 559 1.50 35.31 20.52
CA GLY A 559 0.70 34.13 20.20
C GLY A 559 0.86 33.70 18.74
N ARG A 560 0.52 32.44 18.44
CA ARG A 560 0.32 31.96 17.06
C ARG A 560 -1.07 31.35 16.90
N THR A 561 -1.88 31.98 16.06
CA THR A 561 -3.21 31.48 15.66
C THR A 561 -3.05 30.32 14.67
N VAL A 562 -3.85 29.26 14.82
CA VAL A 562 -3.95 28.17 13.85
C VAL A 562 -5.15 28.42 12.94
N ALA A 563 -4.93 28.55 11.63
CA ALA A 563 -5.99 28.76 10.66
C ALA A 563 -6.66 27.43 10.26
N TRP A 564 -7.99 27.43 10.22
CA TRP A 564 -8.78 26.36 9.61
C TRP A 564 -9.09 26.71 8.15
N ILE A 565 -8.80 25.80 7.21
CA ILE A 565 -9.20 25.94 5.81
C ILE A 565 -10.53 25.18 5.60
N ALA A 566 -11.63 25.93 5.60
CA ALA A 566 -12.91 25.44 5.08
C ALA A 566 -12.99 25.78 3.58
N LYS A 567 -13.19 24.78 2.73
CA LYS A 567 -13.29 24.99 1.27
C LYS A 567 -14.76 25.07 0.86
N GLY A 568 -15.27 26.29 0.70
CA GLY A 568 -16.61 26.56 0.15
C GLY A 568 -16.50 27.35 -1.15
N GLU A 569 -17.15 26.87 -2.21
CA GLU A 569 -17.26 27.58 -3.49
C GLU A 569 -18.59 28.34 -3.54
N THR A 570 -18.54 29.64 -3.88
CA THR A 570 -19.72 30.39 -4.35
C THR A 570 -19.30 31.38 -5.44
N THR A 571 -20.12 31.48 -6.49
CA THR A 571 -19.85 32.31 -7.67
C THR A 571 -20.66 33.61 -7.63
N ALA A 572 -20.00 34.74 -7.90
CA ALA A 572 -20.62 36.04 -8.15
C ALA A 572 -19.79 36.85 -9.15
N ARG A 573 -20.37 37.88 -9.76
CA ARG A 573 -19.83 38.63 -10.91
C ARG A 573 -19.46 40.08 -10.57
N SER A 574 -18.73 40.72 -11.48
CA SER A 574 -18.70 42.19 -11.76
C SER A 574 -17.88 43.06 -10.77
N ARG A 575 -17.38 44.25 -11.12
CA ARG A 575 -17.15 44.90 -12.44
C ARG A 575 -16.18 46.09 -12.31
N ASP A 576 -15.39 46.33 -13.36
CA ASP A 576 -14.85 47.61 -13.84
C ASP A 576 -13.89 48.50 -12.98
N TRP A 577 -13.16 49.38 -13.69
CA TRP A 577 -12.29 50.51 -13.27
C TRP A 577 -10.93 50.23 -12.57
N LYS A 578 -9.89 51.09 -12.71
CA LYS A 578 -9.26 51.74 -13.89
C LYS A 578 -7.98 52.52 -13.49
N ALA A 579 -6.84 52.17 -14.12
CA ALA A 579 -5.69 53.02 -14.53
C ALA A 579 -5.06 54.13 -13.63
N ALA A 580 -3.77 53.94 -13.30
CA ALA A 580 -2.63 54.89 -13.36
C ALA A 580 -1.33 54.03 -13.40
N ARG A 581 -0.26 54.19 -14.22
CA ARG A 581 0.59 55.33 -14.67
C ARG A 581 1.35 56.01 -13.51
N ALA A 582 2.68 56.22 -13.55
CA ALA A 582 3.76 55.87 -14.51
C ALA A 582 5.14 55.81 -13.74
N CYS A 583 6.37 55.77 -14.28
CA CYS A 583 6.95 55.87 -15.63
C CYS A 583 8.41 55.32 -15.66
N ALA A 584 9.02 55.19 -16.87
CA ALA A 584 10.47 55.06 -17.17
C ALA A 584 11.26 53.83 -16.62
N ASN A 585 12.33 53.27 -17.22
CA ASN A 585 13.04 53.40 -18.53
C ASN A 585 14.05 52.20 -18.71
N SER A 586 14.69 51.85 -19.85
CA SER A 586 14.36 52.00 -21.30
C SER A 586 15.45 51.39 -22.25
N SER A 587 15.66 50.07 -22.34
CA SER A 587 16.52 49.42 -23.37
C SER A 587 16.12 47.94 -23.61
N SER A 588 15.90 47.36 -24.81
CA SER A 588 16.54 47.40 -26.16
C SER A 588 17.93 46.73 -26.19
N HIS A 589 18.26 45.71 -26.99
CA HIS A 589 17.59 44.90 -28.03
C HIS A 589 17.98 43.39 -27.81
N CYS A 590 17.68 42.35 -28.60
CA CYS A 590 17.23 42.23 -30.00
C CYS A 590 16.40 40.94 -30.20
N ALA A 591 15.87 40.71 -31.41
CA ALA A 591 15.02 39.55 -31.72
C ALA A 591 15.53 38.74 -32.92
N SER A 592 15.26 37.44 -32.92
CA SER A 592 15.15 36.62 -34.13
C SER A 592 14.13 35.50 -33.91
N SER A 593 13.39 35.13 -34.96
CA SER A 593 12.30 34.15 -34.90
C SER A 593 12.31 33.28 -36.15
N SER A 594 12.28 31.95 -35.97
CA SER A 594 12.03 31.00 -37.05
C SER A 594 11.26 29.78 -36.55
N LYS A 595 10.00 29.68 -37.00
CA LYS A 595 9.21 28.45 -37.13
C LYS A 595 9.35 27.92 -38.57
N PRO A 596 8.87 26.71 -38.96
CA PRO A 596 7.91 25.82 -38.29
C PRO A 596 8.28 25.29 -36.90
#